data_AF-A0A968FZ79-F1
#
_entry.id   AF-A0A968FZ79-F1
#
_cell.length_a   1.000
_cell.length_b   1.000
_cell.length_c   1.000
_cell.angle_alpha   90.00
_cell.angle_beta   90.00
_cell.angle_gamma   90.00
#
_symmetry.space_group_name_H-M   'P 1'
#
loop_
_entity.id
_entity.type
_entity.pdbx_description
1 polymer ?
#
loop_
_entity_poly.entity_id
_entity_poly.type
_entity_poly.pdbx_seq_one_letter_code
_entity_poly.pdbx_strand_id
1 'polypeptide(L)'
;MSVFNFFWDLFSNDLAIDLGTANTLVYVKGKGISLREPSVVAINTQSKEVQAVGAEAKQMLGRAPGSIEAIRPMKDGVIAHFEITQQMISSFIQKVHNNRKSLVRPRVVIAAPSGITQVEKRAVRDSAESAGAREVFLVEEPMAAAIGVDLPIQEASGNMIIDIGGGTTEVAIISMSGIVYSKSVRVAGDEMDEALVNYVKRKYNLLIGERTAEEVKIKIGSAYPLEQRITMEIKGRDLVA
;
A
#
# COMPACT_ATOMS: atom_id res chain seq x y z
N MET A 1 -16.00 -34.54 3.46
CA MET A 1 -15.71 -33.24 4.10
C MET A 1 -16.17 -33.31 5.55
N SER A 2 -15.25 -33.25 6.51
CA SER A 2 -15.56 -33.51 7.93
C SER A 2 -16.40 -32.39 8.55
N VAL A 3 -17.38 -32.76 9.40
CA VAL A 3 -18.24 -31.86 10.20
C VAL A 3 -17.42 -30.84 11.00
N PHE A 4 -16.16 -31.15 11.29
CA PHE A 4 -15.21 -30.23 11.91
C PHE A 4 -14.95 -28.95 11.11
N ASN A 5 -14.94 -29.00 9.77
CA ASN A 5 -14.69 -27.81 8.94
C ASN A 5 -15.85 -26.81 8.98
N PHE A 6 -17.08 -27.30 9.18
CA PHE A 6 -18.29 -26.46 9.19
C PHE A 6 -18.32 -25.48 10.38
N PHE A 7 -17.86 -25.90 11.56
CA PHE A 7 -17.80 -25.04 12.75
C PHE A 7 -16.69 -23.98 12.67
N TRP A 8 -15.60 -24.24 11.94
CA TRP A 8 -14.54 -23.25 11.70
C TRP A 8 -14.91 -22.23 10.62
N ASP A 9 -15.69 -22.63 9.60
CA ASP A 9 -16.16 -21.72 8.54
C ASP A 9 -17.12 -20.63 9.04
N LEU A 10 -17.87 -20.89 10.14
CA LEU A 10 -18.74 -19.88 10.76
C LEU A 10 -17.97 -18.73 11.45
N PHE A 11 -16.67 -18.93 11.73
CA PHE A 11 -15.75 -17.92 12.26
C PHE A 11 -14.63 -17.62 11.24
N SER A 12 -15.03 -17.39 9.99
CA SER A 12 -14.14 -17.00 8.90
C SER A 12 -13.30 -15.77 9.27
N ASN A 13 -12.03 -16.02 9.60
CA ASN A 13 -10.99 -15.02 9.81
C ASN A 13 -10.11 -14.84 8.56
N ASP A 14 -10.45 -15.46 7.42
CA ASP A 14 -9.66 -15.35 6.20
C ASP A 14 -9.56 -13.89 5.75
N LEU A 15 -8.35 -13.47 5.39
CA LEU A 15 -8.03 -12.10 5.04
C LEU A 15 -7.58 -11.99 3.57
N ALA A 16 -7.89 -10.87 2.94
CA ALA A 16 -7.13 -10.39 1.80
C ALA A 16 -6.46 -9.07 2.17
N ILE A 17 -5.18 -8.92 1.85
CA ILE A 17 -4.38 -7.75 2.15
C ILE A 17 -3.85 -7.17 0.84
N ASP A 18 -4.14 -5.90 0.61
CA ASP A 18 -3.44 -5.10 -0.38
C ASP A 18 -2.33 -4.35 0.36
N LEU A 19 -1.08 -4.75 0.11
CA LEU A 19 0.11 -4.20 0.77
C LEU A 19 0.73 -3.09 -0.08
N GLY A 20 -0.06 -2.04 -0.32
CA GLY A 20 0.35 -0.95 -1.20
C GLY A 20 1.48 -0.08 -0.62
N THR A 21 2.22 0.56 -1.54
CA THR A 21 3.34 1.47 -1.21
C THR A 21 2.92 2.69 -0.38
N ALA A 22 1.69 3.17 -0.57
CA ALA A 22 1.15 4.33 0.15
C ALA A 22 0.12 3.93 1.22
N ASN A 23 -0.73 2.95 0.94
CA ASN A 23 -1.82 2.52 1.82
C ASN A 23 -1.89 0.99 1.86
N THR A 24 -2.28 0.46 3.01
CA THR A 24 -2.59 -0.95 3.23
C THR A 24 -4.09 -1.10 3.47
N LEU A 25 -4.73 -2.03 2.77
CA LEU A 25 -6.13 -2.37 2.96
C LEU A 25 -6.25 -3.83 3.43
N VAL A 26 -7.17 -4.08 4.37
CA VAL A 26 -7.48 -5.45 4.81
C VAL A 26 -8.97 -5.71 4.62
N TYR A 27 -9.26 -6.71 3.82
CA TYR A 27 -10.58 -7.27 3.61
C TYR A 27 -10.74 -8.53 4.47
N VAL A 28 -11.86 -8.64 5.18
CA VAL A 28 -12.22 -9.85 5.93
C VAL A 28 -13.35 -10.55 5.19
N LYS A 29 -13.16 -11.84 4.92
CA LYS A 29 -14.18 -12.66 4.28
C LYS A 29 -15.50 -12.62 5.07
N GLY A 30 -16.55 -12.16 4.40
CA GLY A 30 -17.89 -12.00 4.98
C GLY A 30 -18.15 -10.66 5.69
N LYS A 31 -17.15 -9.78 5.84
CA LYS A 31 -17.32 -8.43 6.44
C LYS A 31 -16.98 -7.28 5.50
N GLY A 32 -16.22 -7.52 4.43
CA GLY A 32 -15.78 -6.45 3.54
C GLY A 32 -14.44 -5.85 3.97
N ILE A 33 -14.13 -4.67 3.42
CA ILE A 33 -12.95 -3.88 3.79
C ILE A 33 -13.10 -3.42 5.24
N SER A 34 -12.29 -3.98 6.12
CA SER A 34 -12.35 -3.73 7.57
C SER A 34 -11.24 -2.78 8.05
N LEU A 35 -10.21 -2.54 7.22
CA LEU A 35 -9.13 -1.60 7.52
C LEU A 35 -8.64 -0.93 6.23
N ARG A 36 -8.37 0.37 6.32
CA ARG A 36 -7.68 1.18 5.31
C ARG A 36 -6.80 2.18 6.05
N GLU A 37 -5.49 1.95 6.04
CA GLU A 37 -4.51 2.73 6.79
C GLU A 37 -3.31 3.05 5.88
N PRO A 38 -2.63 4.20 6.06
CA PRO A 38 -1.35 4.46 5.42
C PRO A 38 -0.31 3.36 5.72
N SER A 39 0.53 3.04 4.74
CA SER A 39 1.65 2.09 4.90
C SER A 39 2.85 2.79 5.56
N VAL A 40 2.66 3.24 6.81
CA VAL A 40 3.65 4.01 7.59
C VAL A 40 3.74 3.43 8.99
N VAL A 41 4.96 3.32 9.50
CA VAL A 41 5.27 2.85 10.86
C VAL A 41 6.18 3.85 11.54
N ALA A 42 5.84 4.25 12.77
CA ALA A 42 6.72 5.05 13.61
C ALA A 42 7.41 4.13 14.61
N ILE A 43 8.75 4.16 14.64
CA ILE A 43 9.57 3.35 15.54
C ILE A 43 10.42 4.24 16.44
N ASN A 44 10.73 3.74 17.64
CA ASN A 44 11.79 4.31 18.45
C ASN A 44 13.16 3.96 17.84
N THR A 45 14.02 4.95 17.60
CA THR A 45 15.30 4.73 16.92
C THR A 45 16.29 3.89 17.73
N GLN A 46 16.16 3.89 19.07
CA GLN A 46 17.00 3.15 20.01
C GLN A 46 16.45 1.75 20.29
N SER A 47 15.19 1.63 20.75
CA SER A 47 14.61 0.33 21.11
C SER A 47 14.09 -0.47 19.91
N LYS A 48 13.92 0.18 18.75
CA LYS A 48 13.26 -0.37 17.55
C LYS A 48 11.81 -0.79 17.76
N GLU A 49 11.22 -0.43 18.90
CA GLU A 49 9.81 -0.71 19.19
C GLU A 49 8.89 0.20 18.37
N VAL A 50 7.85 -0.39 17.81
CA VAL A 50 6.76 0.33 17.13
C VAL A 50 6.01 1.18 18.14
N GLN A 51 5.96 2.48 17.86
CA GLN A 51 5.20 3.47 18.62
C GLN A 51 3.82 3.68 18.03
N ALA A 52 3.71 3.68 16.69
CA ALA A 52 2.46 3.86 15.97
C ALA A 52 2.50 3.20 14.59
N VAL A 53 1.34 2.88 14.03
CA VAL A 53 1.17 2.43 12.64
C VAL A 53 -0.01 3.13 11.97
N GLY A 54 0.03 3.29 10.65
CA GLY A 54 -1.10 3.85 9.91
C GLY A 54 -1.18 5.37 10.01
N ALA A 55 -2.39 5.89 10.19
CA ALA A 55 -2.65 7.33 10.18
C ALA A 55 -1.88 8.09 11.26
N GLU A 56 -1.74 7.51 12.45
CA GLU A 56 -0.97 8.10 13.54
C GLU A 56 0.52 8.23 13.18
N ALA A 57 1.11 7.18 12.60
CA ALA A 57 2.48 7.22 12.11
C ALA A 57 2.66 8.20 10.93
N LYS A 58 1.69 8.29 10.01
CA LYS A 58 1.73 9.23 8.88
C LYS A 58 1.80 10.69 9.36
N GLN A 59 1.15 11.04 10.47
CA GLN A 59 1.21 12.40 11.04
C GLN A 59 2.61 12.78 11.55
N MET A 60 3.45 11.79 11.87
CA MET A 60 4.81 11.98 12.38
C MET A 60 5.86 12.15 11.25
N LEU A 61 5.51 11.90 9.98
CA LEU A 61 6.44 12.07 8.86
C LEU A 61 6.92 13.53 8.76
N GLY A 62 8.24 13.71 8.86
CA GLY A 62 8.89 15.02 8.83
C GLY A 62 8.60 15.90 10.06
N ARG A 63 7.99 15.34 11.12
CA ARG A 63 7.60 16.05 12.36
C ARG A 63 7.96 15.31 13.64
N ALA A 64 8.46 14.09 13.55
CA ALA A 64 8.78 13.25 14.69
C ALA A 64 9.90 13.87 15.56
N PRO A 65 9.82 13.76 16.90
CA PRO A 65 10.92 14.13 17.80
C PRO A 65 12.12 13.19 17.59
N GLY A 66 13.33 13.62 17.98
CA GLY A 66 14.58 12.96 17.56
C GLY A 66 14.76 11.47 17.90
N SER A 67 13.99 10.91 18.84
CA SER A 67 14.02 9.48 19.16
C SER A 67 12.99 8.65 18.38
N ILE A 68 12.14 9.26 17.55
CA ILE A 68 11.11 8.61 16.76
C ILE A 68 11.40 8.82 15.27
N GLU A 69 11.31 7.74 14.51
CA GLU A 69 11.46 7.75 13.07
C GLU A 69 10.20 7.16 12.43
N ALA A 70 9.57 7.89 11.51
CA ALA A 70 8.44 7.41 10.72
C ALA A 70 8.94 6.91 9.36
N ILE A 71 8.65 5.65 9.06
CA ILE A 71 9.21 4.89 7.95
C ILE A 71 8.07 4.34 7.10
N ARG A 72 8.21 4.41 5.77
CA ARG A 72 7.39 3.65 4.82
C ARG A 72 8.12 2.34 4.53
N PRO A 73 7.65 1.18 5.06
CA PRO A 73 8.40 -0.06 4.93
C PRO A 73 8.22 -0.72 3.55
N MET A 74 7.22 -0.24 2.79
CA MET A 74 6.98 -0.57 1.39
C MET A 74 7.52 0.56 0.50
N LYS A 75 8.21 0.20 -0.58
CA LYS A 75 8.69 1.14 -1.59
C LYS A 75 8.62 0.47 -2.96
N ASP A 76 8.14 1.18 -3.97
CA ASP A 76 8.01 0.69 -5.35
C ASP A 76 7.33 -0.68 -5.45
N GLY A 77 6.30 -0.93 -4.63
CA GLY A 77 5.56 -2.20 -4.58
C GLY A 77 6.29 -3.35 -3.87
N VAL A 78 7.48 -3.11 -3.31
CA VAL A 78 8.33 -4.13 -2.68
C VAL A 78 8.63 -3.81 -1.21
N ILE A 79 9.00 -4.83 -0.45
CA ILE A 79 9.38 -4.69 0.96
C ILE A 79 10.80 -4.12 1.04
N ALA A 80 10.92 -2.87 1.50
CA ALA A 80 12.21 -2.24 1.76
C ALA A 80 12.75 -2.58 3.16
N HIS A 81 11.85 -2.80 4.12
CA HIS A 81 12.19 -3.12 5.52
C HIS A 81 11.37 -4.31 6.02
N PHE A 82 11.97 -5.51 6.04
CA PHE A 82 11.29 -6.76 6.40
C PHE A 82 10.69 -6.74 7.81
N GLU A 83 11.51 -6.48 8.83
CA GLU A 83 11.07 -6.49 10.23
C GLU A 83 9.97 -5.45 10.52
N ILE A 84 10.06 -4.29 9.89
CA ILE A 84 9.08 -3.21 10.05
C ILE A 84 7.77 -3.59 9.34
N THR A 85 7.86 -4.19 8.15
CA THR A 85 6.68 -4.69 7.41
C THR A 85 5.95 -5.78 8.19
N GLN A 86 6.68 -6.74 8.77
CA GLN A 86 6.10 -7.77 9.60
C GLN A 86 5.34 -7.17 10.79
N GLN A 87 5.93 -6.18 11.48
CA GLN A 87 5.27 -5.51 12.59
C GLN A 87 4.02 -4.73 12.15
N MET A 88 4.07 -4.08 10.98
CA MET A 88 2.94 -3.40 10.36
C MET A 88 1.79 -4.38 10.06
N ILE A 89 2.07 -5.47 9.36
CA ILE A 89 1.08 -6.51 9.03
C ILE A 89 0.49 -7.11 10.31
N SER A 90 1.34 -7.44 11.29
CA SER A 90 0.89 -7.97 12.59
C SER A 90 -0.06 -7.00 13.30
N SER A 91 0.27 -5.70 13.34
CA SER A 91 -0.58 -4.68 13.93
C SER A 91 -1.93 -4.56 13.20
N PHE A 92 -1.95 -4.59 11.87
CA PHE A 92 -3.19 -4.53 11.09
C PHE A 92 -4.05 -5.79 11.26
N ILE A 93 -3.46 -6.99 11.28
CA ILE A 93 -4.18 -8.23 11.56
C ILE A 93 -4.81 -8.17 12.95
N GLN A 94 -4.07 -7.70 13.96
CA GLN A 94 -4.58 -7.56 15.34
C GLN A 94 -5.73 -6.53 15.43
N LYS A 95 -5.59 -5.36 14.79
CA LYS A 95 -6.64 -4.33 14.72
C LYS A 95 -7.94 -4.90 14.17
N VAL A 96 -7.88 -5.63 13.06
CA VAL A 96 -9.06 -6.22 12.40
C VAL A 96 -9.73 -7.32 13.24
N HIS A 97 -8.98 -7.99 14.11
CA HIS A 97 -9.49 -8.98 15.06
C HIS A 97 -9.86 -8.38 16.43
N ASN A 98 -10.04 -7.05 16.52
CA ASN A 98 -10.36 -6.32 17.76
C ASN A 98 -9.39 -6.62 18.91
N ASN A 99 -8.09 -6.79 18.60
CA ASN A 99 -7.04 -7.14 19.56
C ASN A 99 -7.32 -8.41 20.37
N ARG A 100 -8.28 -9.24 19.94
CA ARG A 100 -8.50 -10.55 20.54
C ARG A 100 -7.41 -11.45 20.01
N LYS A 101 -6.75 -12.19 20.92
CA LYS A 101 -5.95 -13.34 20.52
C LYS A 101 -6.90 -14.38 19.93
N SER A 102 -7.16 -14.27 18.63
CA SER A 102 -7.82 -15.34 17.88
C SER A 102 -6.97 -16.59 18.06
N LEU A 103 -7.54 -17.65 18.64
CA LEU A 103 -6.86 -18.96 18.71
C LEU A 103 -6.61 -19.54 17.31
N VAL A 104 -7.25 -19.00 16.28
CA VAL A 104 -7.16 -19.45 14.89
C VAL A 104 -6.34 -18.47 14.07
N ARG A 105 -5.23 -18.97 13.53
CA ARG A 105 -4.42 -18.28 12.52
C ARG A 105 -5.15 -18.27 11.17
N PRO A 106 -5.36 -17.11 10.53
CA PRO A 106 -6.13 -17.01 9.30
C PRO A 106 -5.32 -17.45 8.07
N ARG A 107 -6.01 -17.78 6.98
CA ARG A 107 -5.40 -17.80 5.65
C ARG A 107 -5.43 -16.40 5.08
N VAL A 108 -4.37 -16.02 4.37
CA VAL A 108 -4.21 -14.67 3.85
C VAL A 108 -3.94 -14.72 2.35
N VAL A 109 -4.65 -13.91 1.59
CA VAL A 109 -4.33 -13.60 0.20
C VAL A 109 -3.66 -12.22 0.17
N ILE A 110 -2.53 -12.08 -0.52
CA ILE A 110 -1.82 -10.80 -0.66
C ILE A 110 -1.64 -10.47 -2.13
N ALA A 111 -2.05 -9.27 -2.53
CA ALA A 111 -1.75 -8.75 -3.86
C ALA A 111 -0.27 -8.34 -3.95
N ALA A 112 0.39 -8.72 -5.04
CA ALA A 112 1.78 -8.36 -5.29
C ALA A 112 1.97 -7.91 -6.76
N PRO A 113 2.86 -6.94 -7.02
CA PRO A 113 3.10 -6.44 -8.37
C PRO A 113 3.47 -7.55 -9.35
N SER A 114 3.13 -7.40 -10.62
CA SER A 114 3.44 -8.43 -11.63
C SER A 114 4.95 -8.61 -11.82
N GLY A 115 5.73 -7.54 -11.62
CA GLY A 115 7.19 -7.52 -11.73
C GLY A 115 7.97 -8.00 -10.49
N ILE A 116 7.29 -8.47 -9.44
CA ILE A 116 7.93 -8.84 -8.17
C ILE A 116 8.86 -10.07 -8.32
N THR A 117 10.10 -9.95 -7.82
CA THR A 117 11.11 -11.00 -7.87
C THR A 117 10.81 -12.14 -6.91
N GLN A 118 11.43 -13.31 -7.10
CA GLN A 118 11.24 -14.45 -6.19
C GLN A 118 11.70 -14.16 -4.75
N VAL A 119 12.73 -13.33 -4.58
CA VAL A 119 13.22 -12.92 -3.25
C VAL A 119 12.18 -12.03 -2.56
N GLU A 120 11.60 -11.08 -3.29
CA GLU A 120 10.54 -10.19 -2.76
C GLU A 120 9.24 -10.96 -2.48
N LYS A 121 8.82 -11.89 -3.37
CA LYS A 121 7.67 -12.78 -3.12
C LYS A 121 7.85 -13.56 -1.82
N ARG A 122 9.06 -14.09 -1.59
CA ARG A 122 9.39 -14.80 -0.36
C ARG A 122 9.33 -13.86 0.85
N ALA A 123 9.88 -12.65 0.74
CA ALA A 123 9.82 -11.67 1.82
C ALA A 123 8.38 -11.31 2.22
N VAL A 124 7.47 -11.16 1.24
CA VAL A 124 6.04 -10.89 1.54
C VAL A 124 5.40 -12.07 2.28
N ARG A 125 5.64 -13.30 1.79
CA ARG A 125 5.15 -14.52 2.42
C ARG A 125 5.67 -14.67 3.86
N ASP A 126 6.98 -14.61 4.04
CA ASP A 126 7.64 -14.78 5.33
C ASP A 126 7.18 -13.71 6.33
N SER A 127 6.97 -12.47 5.89
CA SER A 127 6.44 -11.38 6.73
C SER A 127 5.02 -11.68 7.22
N ALA A 128 4.14 -12.15 6.32
CA ALA A 128 2.75 -12.44 6.66
C ALA A 128 2.60 -13.69 7.54
N GLU A 129 3.37 -14.74 7.28
CA GLU A 129 3.43 -15.94 8.13
C GLU A 129 3.93 -15.59 9.53
N SER A 130 5.00 -14.80 9.62
CA SER A 130 5.56 -14.33 10.90
C SER A 130 4.61 -13.38 11.64
N ALA A 131 3.74 -12.68 10.91
CA ALA A 131 2.66 -11.85 11.46
C ALA A 131 1.45 -12.67 11.96
N GLY A 132 1.45 -13.99 11.78
CA GLY A 132 0.43 -14.89 12.33
C GLY A 132 -0.51 -15.52 11.30
N ALA A 133 -0.25 -15.36 10.00
CA ALA A 133 -0.94 -16.12 8.96
C ALA A 133 -0.59 -17.62 9.04
N ARG A 134 -1.56 -18.49 8.76
CA ARG A 134 -1.35 -19.94 8.64
C ARG A 134 -0.86 -20.33 7.24
N GLU A 135 -1.45 -19.73 6.24
CA GLU A 135 -1.16 -19.96 4.82
C GLU A 135 -1.25 -18.61 4.10
N VAL A 136 -0.32 -18.35 3.19
CA VAL A 136 -0.26 -17.11 2.44
C VAL A 136 -0.25 -17.41 0.94
N PHE A 137 -1.27 -16.91 0.25
CA PHE A 137 -1.40 -16.98 -1.19
C PHE A 137 -1.07 -15.61 -1.79
N LEU A 138 -0.21 -15.58 -2.79
CA LEU A 138 0.06 -14.36 -3.55
C LEU A 138 -0.81 -14.36 -4.79
N VAL A 139 -1.43 -13.21 -5.08
CA VAL A 139 -2.15 -12.96 -6.34
C VAL A 139 -1.49 -11.80 -7.05
N GLU A 140 -1.53 -11.81 -8.38
CA GLU A 140 -1.01 -10.70 -9.16
C GLU A 140 -1.93 -9.49 -8.99
N GLU A 141 -1.35 -8.36 -8.59
CA GLU A 141 -2.03 -7.09 -8.39
C GLU A 141 -2.89 -6.65 -9.58
N PRO A 142 -2.41 -6.66 -10.85
CA PRO A 142 -3.26 -6.33 -11.99
C PRO A 142 -4.46 -7.26 -12.17
N MET A 143 -4.35 -8.54 -11.77
CA MET A 143 -5.48 -9.46 -11.79
C MET A 143 -6.50 -9.11 -10.70
N ALA A 144 -6.02 -8.82 -9.49
CA ALA A 144 -6.88 -8.38 -8.39
C ALA A 144 -7.58 -7.05 -8.72
N ALA A 145 -6.88 -6.09 -9.32
CA ALA A 145 -7.43 -4.83 -9.76
C ALA A 145 -8.50 -5.04 -10.85
N ALA A 146 -8.25 -5.91 -11.84
CA ALA A 146 -9.20 -6.18 -12.91
C ALA A 146 -10.49 -6.83 -12.41
N ILE A 147 -10.37 -7.75 -11.44
CA ILE A 147 -11.53 -8.31 -10.72
C ILE A 147 -12.25 -7.21 -9.94
N GLY A 148 -11.51 -6.33 -9.28
CA GLY A 148 -12.08 -5.25 -8.46
C GLY A 148 -12.88 -4.20 -9.23
N VAL A 149 -12.66 -4.06 -10.54
CA VAL A 149 -13.41 -3.16 -11.44
C VAL A 149 -14.37 -3.91 -12.38
N ASP A 150 -14.63 -5.20 -12.10
CA ASP A 150 -15.55 -6.06 -12.87
C ASP A 150 -15.24 -6.16 -14.38
N LEU A 151 -13.95 -6.18 -14.74
CA LEU A 151 -13.57 -6.44 -16.13
C LEU A 151 -13.91 -7.89 -16.52
N PRO A 152 -14.42 -8.15 -17.75
CA PRO A 152 -14.78 -9.49 -18.23
C PRO A 152 -13.55 -10.33 -18.61
N ILE A 153 -12.65 -10.53 -17.64
CA ILE A 153 -11.35 -11.16 -17.85
C ILE A 153 -11.43 -12.64 -18.20
N GLN A 154 -12.57 -13.32 -18.00
CA GLN A 154 -12.74 -14.73 -18.37
C GLN A 154 -13.04 -14.94 -19.86
N GLU A 155 -13.43 -13.87 -20.56
CA GLU A 155 -13.73 -13.94 -21.99
C GLU A 155 -12.46 -14.01 -22.84
N ALA A 156 -12.60 -14.44 -24.10
CA ALA A 156 -11.52 -14.42 -25.08
C ALA A 156 -11.17 -12.99 -25.56
N SER A 157 -11.91 -11.97 -25.11
CA SER A 157 -11.59 -10.57 -25.35
C SER A 157 -10.34 -10.15 -24.55
N GLY A 158 -9.55 -9.23 -25.11
CA GLY A 158 -8.40 -8.65 -24.43
C GLY A 158 -8.82 -7.45 -23.60
N ASN A 159 -8.56 -7.49 -22.30
CA ASN A 159 -8.88 -6.42 -21.36
C ASN A 159 -7.58 -5.75 -20.89
N MET A 160 -7.48 -4.43 -21.03
CA MET A 160 -6.33 -3.68 -20.53
C MET A 160 -6.67 -3.01 -19.21
N ILE A 161 -5.80 -3.15 -18.21
CA ILE A 161 -5.87 -2.41 -16.95
C ILE A 161 -4.58 -1.63 -16.72
N ILE A 162 -4.74 -0.43 -16.16
CA ILE A 162 -3.65 0.46 -15.76
C ILE A 162 -3.92 0.85 -14.31
N ASP A 163 -3.10 0.36 -13.40
CA ASP A 163 -3.15 0.67 -11.97
C ASP A 163 -2.02 1.63 -11.62
N ILE A 164 -2.35 2.85 -11.16
CA ILE A 164 -1.39 3.89 -10.80
C ILE A 164 -1.40 4.03 -9.29
N GLY A 165 -0.42 3.42 -8.63
CA GLY A 165 -0.32 3.38 -7.18
C GLY A 165 0.51 4.51 -6.57
N GLY A 166 1.12 4.21 -5.42
CA GLY A 166 2.05 5.11 -4.73
C GLY A 166 3.42 5.18 -5.41
N GLY A 167 4.10 4.05 -5.58
CA GLY A 167 5.46 3.98 -6.15
C GLY A 167 5.56 3.22 -7.48
N THR A 168 4.48 2.61 -7.95
CA THR A 168 4.46 1.84 -9.19
C THR A 168 3.20 2.11 -10.00
N THR A 169 3.35 2.05 -11.32
CA THR A 169 2.26 1.90 -12.25
C THR A 169 2.34 0.51 -12.87
N GLU A 170 1.29 -0.29 -12.70
CA GLU A 170 1.15 -1.61 -13.32
C GLU A 170 0.24 -1.51 -14.55
N VAL A 171 0.71 -2.02 -15.69
CA VAL A 171 -0.09 -2.15 -16.91
C VAL A 171 -0.19 -3.64 -17.24
N ALA A 172 -1.40 -4.14 -17.46
CA ALA A 172 -1.61 -5.52 -17.87
C ALA A 172 -2.67 -5.66 -18.96
N ILE A 173 -2.48 -6.65 -19.84
CA ILE A 173 -3.47 -7.15 -20.79
C ILE A 173 -3.88 -8.54 -20.33
N ILE A 174 -5.18 -8.75 -20.13
CA ILE A 174 -5.75 -9.95 -19.54
C ILE A 174 -6.79 -10.54 -20.51
N SER A 175 -6.74 -11.86 -20.70
CA SER A 175 -7.74 -12.60 -21.48
C SER A 175 -7.82 -14.03 -20.97
N MET A 176 -9.00 -14.65 -21.00
CA MET A 176 -9.23 -16.03 -20.56
C MET A 176 -8.65 -16.32 -19.15
N SER A 177 -8.83 -15.39 -18.22
CA SER A 177 -8.31 -15.42 -16.84
C SER A 177 -6.78 -15.46 -16.71
N GLY A 178 -6.05 -15.17 -17.80
CA GLY A 178 -4.60 -15.14 -17.85
C GLY A 178 -4.06 -13.77 -18.22
N ILE A 179 -2.96 -13.38 -17.60
CA ILE A 179 -2.20 -12.21 -18.03
C ILE A 179 -1.43 -12.57 -19.30
N VAL A 180 -1.79 -11.92 -20.41
CA VAL A 180 -1.12 -12.07 -21.72
C VAL A 180 0.15 -11.24 -21.77
N TYR A 181 0.10 -10.04 -21.19
CA TYR A 181 1.22 -9.11 -21.09
C TYR A 181 1.11 -8.31 -19.81
N SER A 182 2.24 -8.07 -19.15
CA SER A 182 2.32 -7.11 -18.05
C SER A 182 3.60 -6.31 -18.10
N LYS A 183 3.54 -5.09 -17.57
CA LYS A 183 4.68 -4.22 -17.36
C LYS A 183 4.47 -3.38 -16.11
N SER A 184 5.46 -3.42 -15.24
CA SER A 184 5.58 -2.55 -14.08
C SER A 184 6.58 -1.43 -14.36
N VAL A 185 6.26 -0.20 -13.99
CA VAL A 185 7.20 0.93 -13.99
C VAL A 185 7.18 1.65 -12.65
N ARG A 186 8.35 2.08 -12.19
CA ARG A 186 8.54 2.82 -10.93
C ARG A 186 8.33 4.32 -11.13
N VAL A 187 7.14 4.66 -11.60
CA VAL A 187 6.66 6.03 -11.79
C VAL A 187 5.18 6.04 -11.44
N ALA A 188 4.82 6.73 -10.38
CA ALA A 188 3.46 6.82 -9.88
C ALA A 188 3.28 8.08 -9.00
N GLY A 189 2.51 7.97 -7.92
CA GLY A 189 2.20 9.10 -7.04
C GLY A 189 3.40 9.75 -6.35
N ASP A 190 4.42 8.98 -5.97
CA ASP A 190 5.61 9.44 -5.26
C ASP A 190 6.50 10.31 -6.18
N GLU A 191 6.70 9.89 -7.43
CA GLU A 191 7.44 10.65 -8.43
C GLU A 191 6.73 11.95 -8.82
N MET A 192 5.38 11.95 -8.81
CA MET A 192 4.61 13.19 -8.99
C MET A 192 4.83 14.18 -7.85
N ASP A 193 4.90 13.70 -6.61
CA ASP A 193 5.17 14.54 -5.44
C ASP A 193 6.59 15.09 -5.48
N GLU A 194 7.57 14.26 -5.83
CA GLU A 194 8.97 14.69 -5.99
C GLU A 194 9.10 15.76 -7.09
N ALA A 195 8.42 15.58 -8.22
CA ALA A 195 8.40 16.55 -9.31
C ALA A 195 7.84 17.91 -8.83
N LEU A 196 6.80 17.92 -8.00
CA LEU A 196 6.23 19.12 -7.40
C LEU A 196 7.21 19.78 -6.42
N VAL A 197 7.83 19.02 -5.52
CA VAL A 197 8.87 19.55 -4.59
C VAL A 197 9.99 20.22 -5.39
N ASN A 198 10.50 19.53 -6.40
CA ASN A 198 11.59 20.01 -7.26
C ASN A 198 11.19 21.27 -8.05
N TYR A 199 9.97 21.31 -8.58
CA TYR A 199 9.46 22.48 -9.28
C TYR A 199 9.37 23.70 -8.36
N VAL A 200 8.78 23.55 -7.17
CA VAL A 200 8.64 24.65 -6.21
C VAL A 200 10.01 25.15 -5.75
N LYS A 201 10.93 24.22 -5.45
CA LYS A 201 12.31 24.54 -5.09
C LYS A 201 13.02 25.36 -6.17
N ARG A 202 12.96 24.95 -7.44
CA ARG A 202 13.67 25.63 -8.54
C ARG A 202 13.03 26.97 -8.92
N LYS A 203 11.70 27.05 -8.90
CA LYS A 203 10.97 28.24 -9.37
C LYS A 203 10.87 29.33 -8.31
N TYR A 204 10.75 28.97 -7.04
CA TYR A 204 10.48 29.90 -5.94
C TYR A 204 11.56 29.91 -4.85
N ASN A 205 12.63 29.11 -4.99
CA ASN A 205 13.63 28.88 -3.94
C ASN A 205 13.04 28.47 -2.58
N LEU A 206 11.87 27.82 -2.62
CA LEU A 206 11.11 27.40 -1.45
C LEU A 206 11.16 25.88 -1.32
N LEU A 207 11.62 25.38 -0.18
CA LEU A 207 11.59 23.95 0.14
C LEU A 207 10.26 23.58 0.81
N ILE A 208 9.50 22.69 0.18
CA ILE A 208 8.31 22.06 0.77
C ILE A 208 8.57 20.58 1.02
N GLY A 209 7.89 20.02 2.02
CA GLY A 209 7.94 18.57 2.30
C GLY A 209 6.97 17.78 1.42
N GLU A 210 7.18 16.46 1.35
CA GLU A 210 6.36 15.52 0.57
C GLU A 210 4.87 15.63 0.87
N ARG A 211 4.47 15.75 2.15
CA ARG A 211 3.06 15.92 2.54
C ARG A 211 2.40 17.14 1.89
N THR A 212 3.13 18.25 1.79
CA THR A 212 2.61 19.47 1.16
C THR A 212 2.52 19.27 -0.36
N ALA A 213 3.48 18.57 -0.97
CA ALA A 213 3.43 18.24 -2.39
C ALA A 213 2.26 17.29 -2.73
N GLU A 214 2.03 16.25 -1.93
CA GLU A 214 0.87 15.33 -2.06
C GLU A 214 -0.45 16.11 -1.95
N GLU A 215 -0.54 17.05 -0.99
CA GLU A 215 -1.73 17.88 -0.81
C GLU A 215 -1.99 18.80 -2.02
N VAL A 216 -0.93 19.37 -2.61
CA VAL A 216 -0.99 20.15 -3.86
C VAL A 216 -1.44 19.28 -5.02
N LYS A 217 -0.84 18.09 -5.19
CA LYS A 217 -1.18 17.11 -6.23
C LYS A 217 -2.67 16.79 -6.21
N ILE A 218 -3.22 16.47 -5.03
CA ILE A 218 -4.62 16.08 -4.87
C ILE A 218 -5.57 17.27 -5.09
N LYS A 219 -5.23 18.46 -4.59
CA LYS A 219 -6.15 19.61 -4.61
C LYS A 219 -6.19 20.35 -5.94
N ILE A 220 -5.05 20.48 -6.61
CA ILE A 220 -4.91 21.33 -7.81
C ILE A 220 -4.15 20.68 -8.97
N GLY A 221 -3.67 19.45 -8.81
CA GLY A 221 -3.00 18.72 -9.88
C GLY A 221 -3.95 18.33 -11.02
N SER A 222 -3.48 18.39 -12.25
CA SER A 222 -4.21 17.88 -13.42
C SER A 222 -3.24 17.44 -14.51
N ALA A 223 -3.53 16.31 -15.15
CA ALA A 223 -2.81 15.82 -16.32
C ALA A 223 -3.30 16.44 -17.64
N TYR A 224 -4.43 17.15 -17.61
CA TYR A 224 -5.03 17.80 -18.78
C TYR A 224 -5.37 19.27 -18.47
N PRO A 225 -5.29 20.20 -19.44
CA PRO A 225 -5.66 21.59 -19.22
C PRO A 225 -7.07 21.73 -18.64
N LEU A 226 -7.19 22.49 -17.54
CA LEU A 226 -8.47 22.83 -16.94
C LEU A 226 -9.03 24.10 -17.59
N GLU A 227 -10.35 24.17 -17.76
CA GLU A 227 -11.03 25.37 -18.24
C GLU A 227 -10.83 26.57 -17.29
N GLN A 228 -10.88 26.29 -15.98
CA GLN A 228 -10.63 27.28 -14.94
C GLN A 228 -9.38 26.91 -14.13
N ARG A 229 -8.53 27.90 -13.88
CA ARG A 229 -7.32 27.70 -13.06
C ARG A 229 -7.70 27.61 -11.59
N ILE A 230 -7.21 26.57 -10.93
CA ILE A 230 -7.33 26.37 -9.48
C ILE A 230 -5.99 26.75 -8.84
N THR A 231 -6.05 27.42 -7.69
CA THR A 231 -4.85 27.87 -6.95
C THR A 231 -4.92 27.45 -5.50
N MET A 232 -3.76 27.22 -4.88
CA MET A 232 -3.61 26.88 -3.48
C MET A 232 -2.42 27.63 -2.88
N GLU A 233 -2.57 28.15 -1.66
CA GLU A 233 -1.45 28.71 -0.89
C GLU A 233 -0.66 27.58 -0.21
N ILE A 234 0.68 27.65 -0.25
CA ILE A 234 1.57 26.68 0.38
C ILE A 234 2.64 27.38 1.21
N LYS A 235 3.12 26.70 2.25
CA LYS A 235 4.20 27.16 3.13
C LYS A 235 5.40 26.22 3.04
N GLY A 236 6.59 26.78 3.10
CA GLY A 236 7.86 26.05 3.04
C GLY A 236 8.99 26.83 3.70
N ARG A 237 10.20 26.25 3.67
CA ARG A 237 11.42 26.88 4.17
C ARG A 237 12.12 27.62 3.02
N ASP A 238 12.43 28.89 3.24
CA ASP A 238 13.25 29.67 2.31
C ASP A 238 14.67 29.07 2.23
N LEU A 239 15.25 29.00 1.04
CA LEU A 239 16.59 28.47 0.80
C LEU A 239 17.64 29.57 0.52
N VAL A 240 17.23 30.83 0.45
CA VAL A 240 18.10 31.98 0.15
C VAL A 240 18.36 32.83 1.39
N ALA A 241 17.48 32.76 2.38
CA ALA A 241 17.60 33.47 3.65
C ALA A 241 18.66 32.87 4.59
#